data_AF-A0A314YTJ2-F1
#
_entry.id   AF-A0A314YTJ2-F1
#
_cell.length_a   1.000
_cell.length_b   1.000
_cell.length_c   1.000
_cell.angle_alpha   90.00
_cell.angle_beta   90.00
_cell.angle_gamma   90.00
#
_symmetry.space_group_name_H-M   'P 1'
#
loop_
_entity.id
_entity.type
_entity.pdbx_description
1 polymer ?
#
loop_
_entity_poly.entity_id
_entity_poly.type
_entity_poly.pdbx_seq_one_letter_code
_entity_poly.pdbx_strand_id
1 'polypeptide(L)'
;MVERTKLRPVASGLLTRFQGICFLGFQLLLGLGILLQLNNYSRVLGASSLLLVFSYPLMKSLTFWPQAYLGLTFNWRALLGWAAVKGSIDPAIVLPLFLSGVCRTLVYDTIYAHQDKEDDLKVGVKSIALRFGDSTKEWITGFGIMCISSLALSR
;
A
#
# COMPACT_ATOMS: atom_id res chain seq x y z
N MET A 1 1.51 -3.47 -25.57
CA MET A 1 1.58 -4.37 -24.39
C MET A 1 2.95 -4.16 -23.77
N VAL A 2 3.04 -3.73 -22.51
CA VAL A 2 4.30 -3.35 -21.85
C VAL A 2 5.20 -4.59 -21.68
N GLU A 3 6.44 -4.54 -22.16
CA GLU A 3 7.38 -5.69 -22.15
C GLU A 3 7.55 -6.32 -20.76
N ARG A 4 7.52 -5.50 -19.70
CA ARG A 4 7.66 -5.92 -18.29
C ARG A 4 6.51 -6.78 -17.76
N THR A 5 5.39 -6.89 -18.48
CA THR A 5 4.18 -7.61 -18.00
C THR A 5 3.85 -8.89 -18.77
N LYS A 6 4.57 -9.18 -19.87
CA LYS A 6 4.34 -10.38 -20.71
C LYS A 6 4.52 -11.69 -19.97
N LEU A 7 5.43 -11.76 -19.00
CA LEU A 7 5.74 -12.99 -18.25
C LEU A 7 4.82 -13.22 -17.05
N ARG A 8 3.90 -12.29 -16.74
CA ARG A 8 3.02 -12.45 -15.57
C ARG A 8 2.10 -13.66 -15.80
N PRO A 9 1.93 -14.58 -14.84
CA PRO A 9 1.26 -15.87 -15.04
C PRO A 9 -0.14 -15.81 -15.67
N VAL A 10 -0.89 -14.73 -15.36
CA VAL A 10 -2.25 -14.51 -15.90
C VAL A 10 -2.22 -13.86 -17.29
N ALA A 11 -1.18 -13.06 -17.60
CA ALA A 11 -1.00 -12.41 -18.90
C ALA A 11 -0.31 -13.31 -19.94
N SER A 12 0.50 -14.27 -19.48
CA SER A 12 1.15 -15.30 -20.32
C SER A 12 0.25 -16.50 -20.62
N GLY A 13 -0.94 -16.57 -20.01
CA GLY A 13 -1.87 -17.70 -20.16
C GLY A 13 -1.45 -18.97 -19.43
N LEU A 14 -0.37 -18.94 -18.63
CA LEU A 14 0.09 -20.07 -17.81
C LEU A 14 -0.92 -20.43 -16.71
N LEU A 15 -1.70 -19.46 -16.22
CA LEU A 15 -2.80 -19.68 -15.29
C LEU A 15 -4.12 -19.29 -15.93
N THR A 16 -5.11 -20.18 -15.80
CA THR A 16 -6.49 -19.88 -16.19
C THR A 16 -7.10 -18.85 -15.23
N ARG A 17 -8.04 -18.04 -15.74
CA ARG A 17 -8.78 -17.06 -14.92
C ARG A 17 -9.44 -17.72 -13.70
N PHE A 18 -9.94 -18.95 -13.87
CA PHE A 18 -10.55 -19.72 -12.80
C PHE A 18 -9.55 -20.08 -11.70
N GLN A 19 -8.35 -20.57 -12.05
CA GLN A 19 -7.29 -20.83 -11.07
C GLN A 19 -6.90 -19.58 -10.27
N GLY A 20 -6.86 -18.41 -10.92
CA GLY A 20 -6.60 -17.14 -10.24
C GLY A 20 -7.68 -16.79 -9.21
N ILE A 21 -8.96 -16.98 -9.54
CA ILE A 21 -10.08 -16.75 -8.62
C ILE A 21 -10.06 -17.76 -7.47
N CYS A 22 -9.79 -19.04 -7.74
CA CYS A 22 -9.65 -20.06 -6.70
C CYS A 22 -8.52 -19.73 -5.72
N PHE A 23 -7.36 -19.30 -6.23
CA PHE A 23 -6.24 -18.89 -5.40
C PHE A 23 -6.55 -17.65 -4.54
N LEU A 24 -7.22 -16.66 -5.12
CA LEU A 24 -7.72 -15.50 -4.38
C LEU A 24 -8.69 -15.91 -3.26
N GLY A 25 -9.67 -16.77 -3.59
CA GLY A 25 -10.62 -17.30 -2.62
C GLY A 25 -9.95 -18.04 -1.47
N PHE A 26 -8.97 -18.91 -1.77
CA PHE A 26 -8.17 -19.60 -0.76
C PHE A 26 -7.42 -18.62 0.16
N GLN A 27 -6.76 -17.62 -0.41
CA GLN A 27 -6.02 -16.61 0.38
C GLN A 27 -6.96 -15.78 1.27
N LEU A 28 -8.15 -15.43 0.78
CA LEU A 28 -9.17 -14.72 1.55
C LEU A 28 -9.73 -15.58 2.69
N LEU A 29 -10.00 -16.86 2.45
CA LEU A 29 -10.47 -17.80 3.47
C LEU A 29 -9.42 -18.02 4.56
N LEU A 30 -8.15 -18.17 4.19
CA LEU A 30 -7.06 -18.32 5.13
C LEU A 30 -6.88 -17.04 5.97
N GLY A 31 -6.92 -15.87 5.31
CA GLY A 31 -6.90 -14.58 6.00
C GLY A 31 -8.09 -14.39 6.96
N LEU A 32 -9.29 -14.81 6.55
CA LEU A 32 -10.48 -14.79 7.39
C LEU A 32 -10.32 -15.72 8.61
N GLY A 33 -9.77 -16.93 8.42
CA GLY A 33 -9.49 -17.86 9.50
C GLY A 33 -8.57 -17.27 10.57
N ILE A 34 -7.52 -16.55 10.16
CA ILE A 34 -6.63 -15.83 11.08
C ILE A 34 -7.38 -14.67 11.76
N LEU A 35 -8.16 -13.90 11.00
CA LEU A 35 -8.88 -12.74 11.53
C LEU A 35 -9.90 -13.15 12.61
N LEU A 36 -10.56 -14.29 12.45
CA LEU A 36 -11.52 -14.82 13.42
C LEU A 36 -10.88 -15.28 14.74
N GLN A 37 -9.58 -15.63 14.72
CA GLN A 37 -8.82 -15.97 15.93
C GLN A 37 -8.38 -14.73 16.72
N LEU A 38 -8.55 -13.52 16.17
CA LEU A 38 -8.17 -12.27 16.82
C LEU A 38 -9.32 -11.65 17.65
N ASN A 39 -8.94 -10.64 18.44
CA ASN A 39 -9.83 -9.84 19.27
C ASN A 39 -10.98 -9.20 18.45
N ASN A 40 -12.14 -8.97 19.08
CA ASN A 40 -13.30 -8.30 18.46
C ASN A 40 -12.89 -6.97 17.78
N TYR A 41 -12.02 -6.19 18.43
CA TYR A 41 -11.53 -4.92 17.91
C TYR A 41 -10.70 -5.10 16.62
N SER A 42 -9.77 -6.06 16.62
CA SER A 42 -8.96 -6.41 15.43
C SER A 42 -9.80 -6.95 14.30
N ARG A 43 -10.89 -7.69 14.59
CA ARG A 43 -11.84 -8.16 13.56
C ARG A 43 -12.48 -7.01 12.81
N VAL A 44 -13.01 -6.02 13.53
CA VAL A 44 -13.63 -4.83 12.91
C VAL A 44 -12.59 -4.02 12.14
N LEU A 45 -11.41 -3.82 12.73
CA LEU A 45 -10.33 -3.05 12.12
C LEU A 45 -9.70 -3.72 10.89
N GLY A 46 -9.63 -5.06 10.89
CA GLY A 46 -9.19 -5.84 9.73
C GLY A 46 -10.26 -5.91 8.64
N ALA A 47 -11.55 -5.99 9.02
CA ALA A 47 -12.63 -5.91 8.05
C ALA A 47 -12.68 -4.55 7.35
N SER A 48 -12.45 -3.45 8.07
CA SER A 48 -12.42 -2.10 7.47
C SER A 48 -11.26 -1.92 6.48
N SER A 49 -10.14 -2.62 6.65
CA SER A 49 -9.02 -2.55 5.71
C SER A 49 -9.36 -3.10 4.32
N LEU A 50 -10.32 -4.05 4.23
CA LEU A 50 -10.76 -4.62 2.95
C LEU A 50 -11.38 -3.56 2.03
N LEU A 51 -12.04 -2.54 2.59
CA LEU A 51 -12.59 -1.43 1.80
C LEU A 51 -11.48 -0.67 1.06
N LEU A 52 -10.36 -0.41 1.74
CA LEU A 52 -9.20 0.25 1.13
C LEU A 52 -8.53 -0.68 0.10
N VAL A 53 -8.33 -1.95 0.43
CA VAL A 53 -7.70 -2.91 -0.50
C VAL A 53 -8.52 -3.10 -1.78
N PHE A 54 -9.84 -3.18 -1.67
CA PHE A 54 -10.74 -3.36 -2.81
C PHE A 54 -10.78 -2.12 -3.72
N SER A 55 -10.70 -0.93 -3.14
CA SER A 55 -10.74 0.33 -3.91
C SER A 55 -9.37 0.75 -4.45
N TYR A 56 -8.26 0.19 -3.96
CA TYR A 56 -6.91 0.49 -4.44
C TYR A 56 -6.73 0.38 -5.97
N PRO A 57 -7.23 -0.67 -6.68
CA PRO A 57 -7.13 -0.74 -8.14
C PRO A 57 -7.81 0.44 -8.86
N LEU A 58 -8.91 0.95 -8.30
CA LEU A 58 -9.62 2.12 -8.84
C LEU A 58 -8.85 3.42 -8.56
N MET A 59 -8.13 3.50 -7.44
CA MET A 59 -7.34 4.69 -7.12
C MET A 59 -6.22 4.92 -8.13
N LYS A 60 -5.69 3.85 -8.74
CA LYS A 60 -4.71 3.96 -9.82
C LYS A 60 -5.26 4.69 -11.06
N SER A 61 -6.56 4.60 -11.33
CA SER A 61 -7.18 5.31 -12.47
C SER A 61 -7.76 6.67 -12.10
N LEU A 62 -8.17 6.88 -10.84
CA LEU A 62 -8.83 8.11 -10.38
C LEU A 62 -7.87 9.15 -9.79
N THR A 63 -6.79 8.74 -9.14
CA THR A 63 -5.91 9.65 -8.41
C THR A 63 -4.51 9.72 -9.00
N PHE A 64 -3.92 10.92 -8.95
CA PHE A 64 -2.53 11.14 -9.33
C PHE A 64 -1.54 10.55 -8.32
N TRP A 65 -1.98 10.26 -7.08
CA TRP A 65 -1.13 9.83 -5.96
C TRP A 65 -1.45 8.40 -5.47
N PRO A 66 -1.40 7.38 -6.34
CA PRO A 66 -1.66 6.01 -5.93
C PRO A 66 -0.69 5.53 -4.85
N GLN A 67 0.53 6.11 -4.78
CA GLN A 67 1.53 5.79 -3.75
C GLN A 67 1.05 6.13 -2.33
N ALA A 68 0.32 7.25 -2.17
CA ALA A 68 -0.24 7.63 -0.86
C ALA A 68 -1.30 6.61 -0.41
N TYR A 69 -2.16 6.19 -1.34
CA TYR A 69 -3.19 5.20 -1.08
C TYR A 69 -2.59 3.80 -0.79
N LEU A 70 -1.52 3.44 -1.52
CA LEU A 70 -0.75 2.22 -1.25
C LEU A 70 -0.10 2.26 0.14
N GLY A 71 0.47 3.41 0.52
CA GLY A 71 1.00 3.63 1.87
C GLY A 71 -0.06 3.40 2.94
N LEU A 72 -1.26 3.98 2.78
CA LEU A 72 -2.36 3.82 3.73
C LEU A 72 -2.83 2.37 3.85
N THR A 73 -3.03 1.69 2.72
CA THR A 73 -3.47 0.29 2.69
C THR A 73 -2.45 -0.65 3.30
N PHE A 74 -1.17 -0.52 2.94
CA PHE A 74 -0.11 -1.43 3.38
C PHE A 74 0.20 -1.25 4.87
N ASN A 75 0.26 0.00 5.33
CA ASN A 75 0.57 0.32 6.73
C ASN A 75 -0.62 0.12 7.66
N TRP A 76 -1.84 -0.13 7.15
CA TRP A 76 -3.00 -0.50 7.98
C TRP A 76 -2.73 -1.75 8.82
N ARG A 77 -1.82 -2.61 8.35
CA ARG A 77 -1.28 -3.75 9.11
C ARG A 77 -0.65 -3.35 10.44
N ALA A 78 -0.01 -2.17 10.54
CA ALA A 78 0.57 -1.70 11.80
C ALA A 78 -0.51 -1.42 12.85
N LEU A 79 -1.63 -0.80 12.43
CA LEU A 79 -2.81 -0.59 13.29
C LEU A 79 -3.37 -1.93 13.76
N LEU A 80 -3.53 -2.87 12.82
CA LEU A 80 -4.06 -4.20 13.10
C LEU A 80 -3.15 -5.01 14.03
N GLY A 81 -1.83 -4.93 13.83
CA GLY A 81 -0.84 -5.62 14.65
C GLY A 81 -0.84 -5.11 16.09
N TRP A 82 -0.90 -3.79 16.29
CA TRP A 82 -1.04 -3.22 17.64
C TRP A 82 -2.36 -3.64 18.30
N ALA A 83 -3.47 -3.49 17.59
CA ALA A 83 -4.80 -3.89 18.06
C ALA A 83 -4.88 -5.39 18.41
N ALA A 84 -4.20 -6.25 17.67
CA ALA A 84 -4.15 -7.70 17.92
C ALA A 84 -3.48 -8.03 19.27
N VAL A 85 -2.44 -7.29 19.65
CA VAL A 85 -1.69 -7.55 20.90
C VAL A 85 -2.33 -6.83 22.09
N LYS A 86 -2.71 -5.56 21.94
CA LYS A 86 -3.20 -4.71 23.05
C LYS A 86 -4.71 -4.66 23.19
N GLY A 87 -5.47 -5.12 22.19
CA GLY A 87 -6.94 -5.08 22.19
C GLY A 87 -7.54 -3.67 22.07
N SER A 88 -6.71 -2.64 21.93
CA SER A 88 -7.06 -1.23 21.81
C SER A 88 -6.04 -0.51 20.92
N ILE A 89 -6.38 0.68 20.43
CA ILE A 89 -5.44 1.58 19.75
C ILE A 89 -5.15 2.73 20.69
N ASP A 90 -3.86 2.94 20.99
CA ASP A 90 -3.39 4.18 21.60
C ASP A 90 -3.02 5.16 20.47
N PRO A 91 -3.82 6.22 20.23
CA PRO A 91 -3.55 7.15 19.14
C PRO A 91 -2.19 7.84 19.27
N ALA A 92 -1.67 8.02 20.49
CA ALA A 92 -0.40 8.72 20.71
C ALA A 92 0.81 7.94 20.17
N ILE A 93 0.76 6.60 20.22
CA ILE A 93 1.86 5.74 19.77
C ILE A 93 1.60 5.22 18.36
N VAL A 94 0.37 4.80 18.09
CA VAL A 94 0.00 4.07 16.88
C VAL A 94 -0.12 5.00 15.67
N LEU A 95 -0.62 6.23 15.86
CA LEU A 95 -0.80 7.17 14.75
C LEU A 95 0.55 7.68 14.20
N PRO A 96 1.55 8.07 15.04
CA PRO A 96 2.87 8.41 14.54
C PRO A 96 3.60 7.22 13.90
N LEU A 97 3.41 6.00 14.43
CA LEU A 97 3.97 4.79 13.83
C LEU A 97 3.35 4.52 12.44
N PHE A 98 2.04 4.63 12.33
CA PHE A 98 1.32 4.48 11.05
C PHE A 98 1.77 5.54 10.04
N LEU A 99 1.85 6.80 10.46
CA LEU A 99 2.32 7.90 9.62
C LEU A 99 3.76 7.68 9.17
N SER A 100 4.65 7.24 10.07
CA SER A 100 6.03 6.91 9.73
C SER A 100 6.10 5.84 8.63
N GLY A 101 5.29 4.79 8.75
CA GLY A 101 5.16 3.75 7.74
C GLY A 101 4.66 4.27 6.39
N VAL A 102 3.62 5.10 6.40
CA VAL A 102 3.07 5.73 5.17
C VAL A 102 4.13 6.61 4.50
N CYS A 103 4.85 7.43 5.27
CA CYS A 103 5.93 8.28 4.76
C CYS A 103 7.05 7.45 4.13
N ARG A 104 7.43 6.36 4.79
CA ARG A 104 8.44 5.43 4.26
C ARG A 104 7.97 4.83 2.93
N THR A 105 6.69 4.45 2.83
CA THR A 105 6.08 4.03 1.57
C THR A 105 6.20 5.10 0.51
N LEU A 106 5.78 6.33 0.80
CA LEU A 106 5.92 7.43 -0.16
C LEU A 106 7.36 7.61 -0.64
N VAL A 107 8.36 7.51 0.24
CA VAL A 107 9.78 7.62 -0.14
C VAL A 107 10.17 6.55 -1.15
N TYR A 108 10.03 5.26 -0.81
CA TYR A 108 10.51 4.20 -1.70
C TYR A 108 9.68 4.12 -2.99
N ASP A 109 8.37 4.30 -2.91
CA ASP A 109 7.47 4.18 -4.06
C ASP A 109 7.65 5.36 -5.03
N THR A 110 8.04 6.54 -4.51
CA THR A 110 8.46 7.68 -5.35
C THR A 110 9.78 7.40 -6.06
N ILE A 111 10.74 6.72 -5.42
CA ILE A 111 11.98 6.29 -6.06
C ILE A 111 11.69 5.28 -7.18
N TYR A 112 10.82 4.30 -6.93
CA TYR A 112 10.39 3.34 -7.97
C TYR A 112 9.66 4.02 -9.14
N ALA A 113 8.81 5.01 -8.87
CA ALA A 113 8.13 5.77 -9.91
C ALA A 113 9.11 6.53 -10.85
N HIS A 114 10.31 6.88 -10.38
CA HIS A 114 11.34 7.48 -11.24
C HIS A 114 11.98 6.47 -12.18
N GLN A 115 12.03 5.19 -11.80
CA GLN A 115 12.57 4.12 -12.64
C GLN A 115 11.60 3.74 -13.76
N ASP A 116 10.29 3.80 -13.50
CA ASP A 116 9.25 3.51 -14.50
C ASP A 116 8.86 4.73 -15.35
N LYS A 117 9.55 5.89 -15.18
CA LYS A 117 9.20 7.16 -15.83
C LYS A 117 9.21 7.08 -17.35
N GLU A 118 10.20 6.43 -17.96
CA GLU A 118 10.31 6.31 -19.42
C GLU A 118 9.18 5.44 -20.03
N ASP A 119 8.74 4.42 -19.30
CA ASP A 119 7.65 3.55 -19.71
C ASP A 119 6.28 4.22 -19.50
N ASP A 120 6.10 4.93 -18.38
CA ASP A 120 4.90 5.72 -18.11
C ASP A 120 4.68 6.83 -19.15
N LEU A 121 5.77 7.45 -19.63
CA LEU A 121 5.73 8.51 -20.65
C LEU A 121 5.28 7.97 -22.02
N LYS A 122 5.67 6.74 -22.37
CA LYS A 122 5.23 6.05 -23.60
C LYS A 122 3.75 5.63 -23.57
N VAL A 123 3.21 5.38 -22.37
CA VAL A 123 1.81 4.91 -22.19
C VAL A 123 0.86 6.07 -21.84
N GLY A 124 1.37 7.29 -21.63
CA GLY A 124 0.55 8.48 -21.35
C GLY A 124 -0.10 8.46 -19.96
N VAL A 125 0.48 7.73 -19.01
CA VAL A 125 -0.06 7.60 -17.65
C VAL A 125 0.28 8.86 -16.85
N LYS A 126 -0.70 9.38 -16.10
CA LYS A 126 -0.57 10.53 -15.20
C LYS A 126 0.31 10.19 -13.99
N SER A 127 1.63 10.18 -14.17
CA SER A 127 2.60 9.83 -13.12
C SER A 127 3.07 11.06 -12.35
N ILE A 128 3.16 10.96 -11.02
CA ILE A 128 3.68 12.04 -10.18
C ILE A 128 5.18 12.28 -10.39
N ALA A 129 5.92 11.31 -10.92
CA ALA A 129 7.29 11.51 -11.37
C ALA A 129 7.40 12.54 -12.53
N LEU A 130 6.30 12.77 -13.28
CA LEU A 130 6.19 13.89 -14.23
C LEU A 130 5.89 15.21 -13.53
N ARG A 131 5.12 15.18 -12.43
CA ARG A 131 4.64 16.39 -11.71
C ARG A 131 5.67 16.94 -10.72
N PHE A 132 6.49 16.09 -10.10
CA PHE A 132 7.55 16.53 -9.19
C PHE A 132 8.77 17.07 -9.92
N GLY A 133 8.94 16.78 -11.22
CA GLY A 133 10.02 17.36 -12.03
C GLY A 133 11.39 17.22 -11.35
N ASP A 134 12.05 18.35 -11.13
CA ASP A 134 13.35 18.43 -10.45
C ASP A 134 13.25 18.51 -8.91
N SER A 135 12.06 18.83 -8.37
CA SER A 135 11.82 18.97 -6.93
C SER A 135 11.62 17.63 -6.19
N THR A 136 11.67 16.49 -6.89
CA THR A 136 11.52 15.15 -6.28
C THR A 136 12.41 14.96 -5.05
N LYS A 137 13.67 15.42 -5.11
CA LYS A 137 14.62 15.26 -4.00
C LYS A 137 14.15 15.96 -2.73
N GLU A 138 13.59 17.17 -2.85
CA GLU A 138 13.08 17.94 -1.71
C GLU A 138 11.88 17.25 -1.06
N TRP A 139 10.95 16.73 -1.88
CA TRP A 139 9.79 15.99 -1.38
C TRP A 139 10.16 14.68 -0.70
N ILE A 140 11.08 13.90 -1.29
CA ILE A 140 11.58 12.66 -0.67
C ILE A 140 12.28 12.97 0.65
N THR A 141 13.13 14.01 0.69
CA THR A 141 13.79 14.41 1.94
C THR A 141 12.76 14.85 3.00
N GLY A 142 11.72 15.61 2.61
CA GLY A 142 10.62 15.98 3.50
C GLY A 142 9.88 14.76 4.07
N PHE A 143 9.53 13.78 3.23
CA PHE A 143 8.92 12.53 3.69
C PHE A 143 9.87 11.71 4.57
N GLY A 144 11.16 11.70 4.29
CA GLY A 144 12.18 11.05 5.12
C GLY A 144 12.29 11.68 6.51
N ILE A 145 12.34 13.00 6.60
CA ILE A 145 12.34 13.74 7.88
C ILE A 145 11.06 13.46 8.66
N MET A 146 9.90 13.49 8.00
CA MET A 146 8.61 13.20 8.62
C MET A 146 8.53 11.76 9.12
N CYS A 147 9.09 10.80 8.37
CA CYS A 147 9.18 9.40 8.75
C CYS A 147 9.98 9.20 10.04
N ILE A 148 11.19 9.77 10.11
CA ILE A 148 12.07 9.68 11.29
C ILE A 148 11.45 10.39 12.49
N SER A 149 10.88 11.58 12.28
CA SER A 149 10.25 12.37 13.34
C SER A 149 9.04 11.64 13.93
N SER A 150 8.17 11.09 13.06
CA SER A 150 6.98 10.35 13.51
C SER A 150 7.36 9.05 14.21
N LEU A 151 8.45 8.38 13.80
CA LEU A 151 8.98 7.20 14.50
C LEU A 151 9.58 7.57 15.86
N ALA A 152 10.21 8.73 15.98
CA ALA A 152 10.75 9.20 17.25
C ALA A 152 9.64 9.55 18.25
N LEU A 153 8.48 10.02 17.75
CA LEU A 153 7.29 10.28 18.56
C LEU A 153 6.55 9.00 19.01
N SER A 154 6.71 7.87 18.31
CA SER A 154 6.02 6.62 18.67
C SER A 154 6.69 5.85 19.82
N ARG A 155 7.21 6.56 20.82
CA ARG A 155 7.91 5.99 21.99
C ARG A 155 7.00 5.92 23.21
#